data_AF-A0A2X1BFC9-F1
#
_entry.id   AF-A0A2X1BFC9-F1
#
_cell.length_a   1.000
_cell.length_b   1.000
_cell.length_c   1.000
_cell.angle_alpha   90.00
_cell.angle_beta   90.00
_cell.angle_gamma   90.00
#
_symmetry.space_group_name_H-M   'P 1'
#
loop_
_entity.id
_entity.type
_entity.pdbx_description
1 polymer ?
#
loop_
_entity_poly.entity_id
_entity_poly.type
_entity_poly.pdbx_seq_one_letter_code
_entity_poly.pdbx_strand_id
1 'polypeptide(L)'
;MAPLEGPLRCLAVRAVVDEAGELDGLELEAFLNETAGRHQWLSTTEWLFVEPPMEAGGDITVPVVMPEVIAVKAVLNDLTNEPPRILFDHATSPAETRKWRWVAFQTAPNAQGQGRFPWERLDA
;
A
#
# COMPACT_ATOMS: atom_id res chain seq x y z
N MET A 1 -25.28 -9.15 -6.12
CA MET A 1 -23.91 -9.46 -6.57
C MET A 1 -22.96 -8.91 -5.54
N ALA A 2 -22.14 -9.76 -4.90
CA ALA A 2 -21.05 -9.25 -4.08
C ALA A 2 -20.09 -8.45 -4.98
N PRO A 3 -19.52 -7.33 -4.53
CA PRO A 3 -18.47 -6.66 -5.29
C PRO A 3 -17.37 -7.71 -5.54
N LEU A 4 -17.01 -7.92 -6.80
CA LEU A 4 -15.79 -8.66 -7.11
C LEU A 4 -14.65 -7.84 -6.51
N GLU A 5 -14.02 -8.35 -5.45
CA GLU A 5 -12.77 -7.79 -4.95
C GLU A 5 -11.78 -7.84 -6.11
N GLY A 6 -11.44 -6.65 -6.64
CA GLY A 6 -10.44 -6.55 -7.69
C GLY A 6 -9.10 -7.06 -7.17
N PRO A 7 -8.23 -7.59 -8.05
CA PRO A 7 -6.89 -7.99 -7.65
C PRO A 7 -6.14 -6.80 -7.02
N LEU A 8 -5.41 -7.09 -5.94
CA LEU A 8 -4.58 -6.11 -5.25
C LEU A 8 -3.11 -6.40 -5.49
N ARG A 9 -2.31 -5.34 -5.41
CA ARG A 9 -0.86 -5.43 -5.46
C ARG A 9 -0.29 -4.73 -4.23
N CYS A 10 0.74 -5.33 -3.66
CA CYS A 10 1.51 -4.81 -2.56
C CYS A 10 2.87 -4.35 -3.08
N LEU A 11 3.17 -3.08 -2.88
CA LEU A 11 4.41 -2.44 -3.28
C LEU A 11 5.35 -2.32 -2.10
N ALA A 12 6.65 -2.42 -2.35
CA ALA A 12 7.69 -1.98 -1.43
C ALA A 12 8.11 -0.56 -1.79
N VAL A 13 7.75 0.40 -0.94
CA VAL A 13 8.06 1.81 -1.18
C VAL A 13 9.19 2.22 -0.25
N ARG A 14 10.28 2.74 -0.82
CA ARG A 14 11.40 3.31 -0.07
C ARG A 14 10.90 4.47 0.78
N ALA A 15 11.09 4.36 2.08
CA ALA A 15 10.73 5.40 3.02
C ALA A 15 11.87 6.40 3.21
N VAL A 16 11.50 7.66 3.43
CA VAL A 16 12.42 8.65 4.00
C VAL A 16 12.31 8.55 5.52
N VAL A 17 13.45 8.60 6.19
CA VAL A 17 13.53 8.67 7.65
C VAL A 17 13.90 10.09 8.07
N ASP A 18 13.35 10.53 9.19
CA ASP A 18 13.67 11.82 9.79
C ASP A 18 15.01 11.78 10.55
N GLU A 19 15.37 12.90 11.19
CA GLU A 19 16.60 13.00 12.00
C GLU A 19 16.60 12.05 13.23
N ALA A 20 15.44 11.56 13.66
CA ALA A 20 15.29 10.57 14.72
C ALA A 20 15.38 9.12 14.21
N GLY A 21 15.45 8.92 12.88
CA GLY A 21 15.44 7.61 12.25
C GLY A 21 14.05 6.99 12.13
N GLU A 22 13.00 7.76 12.40
CA GLU A 22 11.61 7.33 12.27
C GLU A 22 11.10 7.59 10.85
N LEU A 23 10.11 6.81 10.41
CA LEU A 23 9.51 6.98 9.10
C LEU A 23 8.82 8.35 9.01
N ASP A 24 9.19 9.15 8.01
CA ASP A 24 8.45 10.38 7.70
C ASP A 24 7.13 10.03 7.01
N GLY A 25 6.08 9.89 7.83
CA GLY A 25 4.74 9.54 7.36
C GLY A 25 4.10 10.62 6.48
N LEU A 26 4.44 11.90 6.67
CA LEU A 26 3.89 13.00 5.88
C LEU A 26 4.48 12.99 4.47
N GLU A 27 5.79 12.74 4.37
CA GLU A 27 6.50 12.59 3.10
C GLU A 27 5.97 11.38 2.32
N LEU A 28 5.83 10.23 2.99
CA LEU A 28 5.27 9.03 2.38
C LEU A 28 3.83 9.24 1.89
N GLU A 29 2.99 9.90 2.69
CA GLU A 29 1.62 10.24 2.32
C GLU A 29 1.58 11.16 1.09
N ALA A 30 2.43 12.19 1.05
CA ALA A 30 2.50 13.12 -0.08
C ALA A 30 2.87 12.39 -1.37
N PHE A 31 3.92 11.56 -1.33
CA PHE A 31 4.37 10.76 -2.47
C PHE A 31 3.28 9.80 -2.97
N LEU A 32 2.62 9.06 -2.09
CA LEU A 32 1.59 8.10 -2.49
C LEU A 32 0.34 8.80 -3.02
N ASN A 33 -0.04 9.94 -2.45
CA ASN A 33 -1.15 10.73 -2.95
C ASN A 33 -0.88 11.32 -4.34
N GLU A 34 0.37 11.68 -4.64
CA GLU A 34 0.76 12.15 -5.97
C GLU A 34 0.80 11.01 -7.00
N THR A 35 1.41 9.87 -6.64
CA THR A 35 1.65 8.77 -7.59
C THR A 35 0.44 7.86 -7.79
N ALA A 36 -0.27 7.50 -6.71
CA ALA A 36 -1.40 6.57 -6.72
C ALA A 36 -2.76 7.28 -6.63
N GLY A 37 -2.79 8.50 -6.08
CA GLY A 37 -4.01 9.26 -5.83
C GLY A 37 -4.55 9.08 -4.41
N ARG A 38 -5.30 10.09 -3.94
CA ARG A 38 -5.88 10.10 -2.59
C ARG A 38 -6.84 8.94 -2.38
N HIS A 39 -6.74 8.30 -1.22
CA HIS A 39 -7.56 7.15 -0.81
C HIS A 39 -7.45 5.93 -1.73
N GLN A 40 -6.42 5.84 -2.59
CA GLN A 40 -6.21 4.69 -3.48
C GLN A 40 -5.19 3.69 -2.94
N TRP A 41 -4.70 3.89 -1.72
CA TRP A 41 -3.66 3.08 -1.11
C TRP A 41 -3.89 2.90 0.39
N LEU A 42 -3.29 1.87 0.96
CA LEU A 42 -3.23 1.59 2.39
C LEU A 42 -1.83 1.07 2.72
N SER A 43 -1.24 1.54 3.81
CA SER A 43 0.07 1.07 4.28
C SER A 43 -0.01 0.54 5.70
N THR A 44 1.03 -0.20 6.09
CA THR A 44 1.30 -0.60 7.47
C THR A 44 2.82 -0.71 7.67
N THR A 45 3.28 -0.85 8.90
CA THR A 45 4.71 -1.09 9.20
C THR A 45 5.11 -2.57 9.11
N GLU A 46 4.12 -3.48 9.05
CA GLU A 46 4.36 -4.92 9.03
C GLU A 46 4.19 -5.54 7.64
N TRP A 47 5.16 -6.36 7.24
CA TRP A 47 5.06 -7.13 6.00
C TRP A 47 4.07 -8.29 6.15
N LEU A 48 2.90 -8.18 5.53
CA LEU A 48 1.79 -9.13 5.68
C LEU A 48 1.88 -10.35 4.75
N PHE A 49 3.06 -10.70 4.27
CA PHE A 49 3.22 -11.82 3.33
C PHE A 49 3.15 -13.18 4.00
N VAL A 50 2.83 -14.21 3.22
CA VAL A 50 2.99 -15.61 3.69
C VAL A 50 4.47 -16.00 3.66
N GLU A 51 5.16 -15.59 2.60
CA GLU A 51 6.61 -15.69 2.46
C GLU A 51 7.17 -14.27 2.26
N PRO A 52 8.13 -13.81 3.07
CA PRO A 52 8.66 -12.46 2.95
C PRO A 52 9.40 -12.31 1.60
N PRO A 53 9.19 -11.22 0.86
CA PRO A 53 9.98 -10.94 -0.33
C PRO A 53 11.43 -10.75 0.06
N MET A 54 12.33 -11.00 -0.89
CA MET A 54 13.75 -10.69 -0.73
C MET A 54 13.91 -9.25 -0.22
N GLU A 55 14.63 -9.08 0.89
CA GLU A 55 14.89 -7.76 1.46
C GLU A 55 15.49 -6.84 0.39
N ALA A 56 14.94 -5.63 0.28
CA ALA A 56 15.34 -4.63 -0.69
C ALA A 56 16.72 -4.05 -0.35
N GLY A 57 17.79 -4.83 -0.52
CA GLY A 57 19.17 -4.35 -0.59
C GLY A 57 19.67 -3.42 0.54
N GLY A 58 19.05 -3.46 1.73
CA GLY A 58 19.38 -2.58 2.86
C GLY A 58 18.58 -1.26 2.93
N ASP A 59 17.66 -1.00 1.99
CA ASP A 59 16.75 0.14 2.04
C ASP A 59 15.60 -0.08 3.05
N ILE A 60 15.26 0.96 3.83
CA ILE A 60 14.06 0.96 4.67
C ILE A 60 12.84 1.11 3.74
N THR A 61 11.94 0.12 3.79
CA THR A 61 10.77 0.07 2.92
C THR A 61 9.49 -0.15 3.73
N VAL A 62 8.41 0.42 3.21
CA VAL A 62 7.06 0.29 3.78
C VAL A 62 6.18 -0.48 2.80
N PRO A 63 5.44 -1.51 3.27
CA PRO A 63 4.43 -2.16 2.46
C PRO A 63 3.24 -1.24 2.19
N VAL A 64 2.86 -1.13 0.92
CA VAL A 64 1.70 -0.36 0.48
C VAL A 64 0.82 -1.20 -0.43
N VAL A 65 -0.43 -1.45 -0.04
CA VAL A 65 -1.42 -2.16 -0.85
C VAL A 65 -2.36 -1.20 -1.58
N MET A 66 -2.67 -1.53 -2.83
CA MET A 66 -3.62 -0.79 -3.67
C MET A 66 -4.25 -1.70 -4.74
N PRO A 67 -5.34 -1.27 -5.40
CA PRO A 67 -5.88 -2.01 -6.55
C PRO A 67 -4.84 -2.15 -7.67
N GLU A 68 -4.84 -3.26 -8.40
CA GLU A 68 -3.86 -3.54 -9.46
C GLU A 68 -3.72 -2.40 -10.48
N VAL A 69 -4.84 -1.85 -10.95
CA VAL A 69 -4.83 -0.74 -11.91
C VAL A 69 -4.16 0.51 -11.35
N ILE A 70 -4.28 0.74 -10.04
CA ILE A 70 -3.62 1.86 -9.35
C ILE A 70 -2.13 1.57 -9.18
N ALA A 71 -1.76 0.35 -8.79
CA ALA A 71 -0.37 -0.05 -8.64
C ALA A 71 0.42 0.14 -9.94
N VAL A 72 -0.14 -0.28 -11.09
CA VAL A 72 0.48 -0.06 -12.39
C VAL A 72 0.70 1.42 -12.68
N LYS A 73 -0.29 2.28 -12.38
CA LYS A 73 -0.14 3.73 -12.53
C LYS A 73 0.93 4.31 -11.61
N ALA A 74 0.93 3.90 -10.34
CA ALA A 74 1.90 4.36 -9.36
C ALA A 74 3.33 3.99 -9.77
N VAL A 75 3.56 2.75 -10.21
CA VAL A 75 4.85 2.30 -10.75
C VAL A 75 5.28 3.14 -11.95
N LEU A 76 4.39 3.34 -12.93
CA LEU A 76 4.71 4.14 -14.11
C LEU A 76 5.01 5.60 -13.78
N ASN A 77 4.29 6.20 -12.82
CA ASN A 77 4.53 7.56 -12.35
C ASN A 77 5.86 7.66 -11.60
N ASP A 78 6.19 6.67 -10.76
CA ASP A 78 7.44 6.66 -10.00
C ASP A 78 8.68 6.47 -10.87
N LEU A 79 8.57 5.82 -12.03
CA LEU A 79 9.67 5.75 -13.01
C LEU A 79 10.12 7.13 -13.51
N THR A 80 9.32 8.18 -13.31
CA THR A 80 9.72 9.57 -13.61
C THR A 80 10.46 10.26 -12.47
N ASN A 81 10.53 9.65 -11.29
CA ASN A 81 11.30 10.13 -10.15
C ASN A 81 12.74 9.62 -10.23
N GLU A 82 13.68 10.44 -9.73
CA GLU A 82 15.09 10.06 -9.63
C GLU A 82 15.61 10.30 -8.20
N PRO A 83 15.92 9.25 -7.42
CA PRO A 83 15.76 7.83 -7.75
C PRO A 83 14.30 7.33 -7.62
N PRO A 84 13.91 6.26 -8.35
CA PRO A 84 12.65 5.57 -8.10
C PRO A 84 12.55 5.07 -6.66
N ARG A 85 11.35 5.10 -6.11
CA ARG A 85 11.05 4.72 -4.73
C ARG A 85 10.31 3.40 -4.62
N ILE A 86 9.57 2.99 -5.65
CA ILE A 86 8.90 1.69 -5.69
C ILE A 86 9.92 0.63 -6.11
N LEU A 87 10.37 -0.17 -5.15
CA LEU A 87 11.46 -1.14 -5.33
C LEU A 87 10.95 -2.52 -5.71
N PHE A 88 9.76 -2.89 -5.23
CA PHE A 88 9.14 -4.18 -5.51
C PHE A 88 7.64 -4.02 -5.72
N ASP A 89 7.10 -4.95 -6.50
CA ASP A 89 5.69 -5.04 -6.83
C ASP A 89 5.25 -6.51 -6.80
N HIS A 90 4.35 -6.86 -5.88
CA HIS A 90 3.88 -8.22 -5.63
C HIS A 90 2.35 -8.30 -5.75
N ALA A 91 1.85 -9.27 -6.53
CA ALA A 91 0.43 -9.58 -6.57
C ALA A 91 0.02 -10.35 -5.32
N THR A 92 -0.93 -9.82 -4.54
CA THR A 92 -1.30 -10.45 -3.26
C THR A 92 -2.07 -11.73 -3.47
N SER A 93 -1.73 -12.77 -2.71
CA SER A 93 -2.56 -13.97 -2.61
C SER A 93 -3.86 -13.69 -1.85
N PRO A 94 -4.88 -14.58 -1.91
CA PRO A 94 -6.10 -14.43 -1.12
C PRO A 94 -5.85 -14.35 0.39
N ALA A 95 -4.86 -15.09 0.91
CA ALA A 95 -4.50 -15.06 2.33
C ALA A 95 -3.91 -13.71 2.76
N GLU A 96 -3.05 -13.13 1.93
CA GLU A 96 -2.44 -11.82 2.16
C GLU A 96 -3.49 -10.70 2.04
N THR A 97 -4.36 -10.80 1.04
CA THR A 97 -5.51 -9.88 0.86
C THR A 97 -6.38 -9.83 2.10
N ARG A 98 -6.62 -10.98 2.76
CA ARG A 98 -7.38 -11.04 4.01
C ARG A 98 -6.66 -10.36 5.18
N LYS A 99 -5.34 -10.44 5.27
CA LYS A 99 -4.56 -9.72 6.29
C LYS A 99 -4.64 -8.20 6.06
N TRP A 100 -4.53 -7.76 4.82
CA TRP A 100 -4.71 -6.35 4.45
C TRP A 100 -6.11 -5.82 4.75
N ARG A 101 -7.13 -6.65 4.50
CA ARG A 101 -8.52 -6.36 4.86
C ARG A 101 -8.70 -6.17 6.37
N TRP A 102 -7.95 -6.92 7.19
CA TRP A 102 -7.92 -6.74 8.64
C TRP A 102 -7.21 -5.45 9.06
N VAL A 103 -6.10 -5.08 8.43
CA VAL A 103 -5.47 -3.77 8.65
C VAL A 103 -6.43 -2.62 8.31
N ALA A 104 -7.11 -2.70 7.17
CA ALA A 104 -8.10 -1.69 6.77
C ALA A 104 -9.21 -1.52 7.84
N PHE A 105 -9.64 -2.62 8.47
CA PHE A 105 -10.57 -2.59 9.58
C PHE A 105 -10.00 -1.87 10.82
N GLN A 106 -8.73 -2.07 11.15
CA GLN A 106 -8.10 -1.39 12.29
C GLN A 106 -7.98 0.12 12.07
N THR A 107 -7.69 0.54 10.85
CA THR A 107 -7.52 1.96 10.51
C THR A 107 -8.86 2.70 10.45
N ALA A 108 -9.92 2.06 9.93
CA ALA A 108 -11.23 2.68 9.82
C ALA A 108 -12.37 1.64 9.78
N PRO A 109 -12.85 1.18 10.95
CA PRO A 109 -13.95 0.23 10.99
C PRO A 109 -15.24 0.88 10.49
N ASN A 110 -16.02 0.17 9.66
CA ASN A 110 -17.34 0.65 9.26
C ASN A 110 -18.40 0.39 10.36
N ALA A 111 -19.57 1.01 10.24
CA ALA A 111 -20.67 0.86 11.20
C ALA A 111 -21.20 -0.59 11.34
N GLN A 112 -20.83 -1.48 10.42
CA GLN A 112 -21.22 -2.90 10.39
C GLN A 112 -20.10 -3.83 10.88
N GLY A 113 -18.97 -3.29 11.35
CA GLY A 113 -17.83 -4.07 11.83
C GLY A 113 -17.01 -4.77 10.73
N GLN A 114 -17.11 -4.32 9.48
CA GLN A 114 -16.35 -4.86 8.36
C GLN A 114 -15.22 -3.90 7.94
N GLY A 115 -14.06 -4.46 7.57
CA GLY A 115 -12.94 -3.69 7.02
C GLY A 115 -13.23 -3.28 5.57
N ARG A 116 -13.31 -1.99 5.29
CA ARG A 116 -13.32 -1.47 3.92
C ARG A 116 -11.99 -0.84 3.61
N PHE A 117 -11.46 -1.12 2.43
CA PHE A 117 -10.30 -0.40 1.94
C PHE A 117 -10.65 1.07 1.70
N PRO A 118 -9.66 1.99 1.75
CA PRO A 118 -9.89 3.41 1.54
C PRO A 118 -10.63 3.73 0.22
N TRP A 119 -10.32 3.00 -0.86
CA TRP A 119 -10.92 3.21 -2.19
C TRP A 119 -12.38 2.71 -2.31
N GLU A 120 -12.83 1.84 -1.40
CA GLU A 120 -14.22 1.32 -1.39
C GLU A 120 -15.19 2.26 -0.67
N ARG A 121 -14.70 3.39 -0.16
CA ARG A 121 -15.51 4.39 0.54
C ARG A 121 -16.04 5.49 -0.37
N LEU A 122 -15.45 5.67 -1.56
CA LEU A 122 -15.84 6.71 -2.51
C LEU A 122 -17.13 6.37 -3.27
N ASP A 123 -17.54 5.09 -3.28
CA ASP A 123 -18.80 4.58 -3.86
C ASP A 123 -19.91 4.36 -2.81
N ALA A 124 -19.77 4.90 -1.59
CA ALA A 124 -20.72 4.72 -0.48
C ALA A 124 -21.64 5.93 -0.24
#